data_AF-A0A8J5Z3Z6-F1
#
_entry.id   AF-A0A8J5Z3Z6-F1
#
_cell.length_a   1.000
_cell.length_b   1.000
_cell.length_c   1.000
_cell.angle_alpha   90.00
_cell.angle_beta   90.00
_cell.angle_gamma   90.00
#
_symmetry.space_group_name_H-M   'P 1'
#
loop_
_entity.id
_entity.type
_entity.pdbx_description
1 polymer ?
#
loop_
_entity_poly.entity_id
_entity_poly.type
_entity_poly.pdbx_seq_one_letter_code
_entity_poly.pdbx_strand_id
1 'polypeptide(L)'
;MRMCIDYRQLNRVTIKNKYPLPRIDDLFDQLKGAAVFSNIDFRSGYYQLRVKEASVPKTTFRTRYGHYEFLVMPFSLTNAPAIFMDLMNRIFRPYLDRFVVVFIDDILIYLRNESEHTEHLRIVLQTLCDKKLFAKFSQCEFWLKEVGFLGHIVSADGIRVDPSKISAIVDWKSLRNASEVRSFLDLADYYQRFVKGFSMIVTLMTRLLQKDVKFE
;
A
#
# COMPACT_ATOMS: atom_id res chain seq x y z
N MET A 1 -8.22 16.55 -14.07
CA MET A 1 -7.03 16.20 -14.88
C MET A 1 -5.83 16.09 -13.94
N ARG A 2 -5.03 15.01 -13.98
CA ARG A 2 -3.83 14.83 -13.14
C ARG A 2 -2.59 14.82 -14.02
N MET A 3 -1.57 15.60 -13.66
CA MET A 3 -0.29 15.61 -14.38
C MET A 3 0.50 14.35 -14.03
N CYS A 4 0.89 13.59 -15.04
CA CYS A 4 1.70 12.38 -14.89
C CYS A 4 2.91 12.49 -15.81
N ILE A 5 4.11 12.44 -15.23
CA ILE A 5 5.35 12.41 -16.01
C ILE A 5 5.76 10.96 -16.27
N ASP A 6 6.11 10.66 -17.51
CA ASP A 6 6.61 9.34 -17.91
C ASP A 6 8.11 9.21 -17.61
N TYR A 7 8.42 8.69 -16.43
CA TYR A 7 9.79 8.37 -16.03
C TYR A 7 10.22 6.94 -16.39
N ARG A 8 9.54 6.21 -17.29
CA ARG A 8 9.89 4.80 -17.59
C ARG A 8 11.35 4.62 -17.99
N GLN A 9 11.92 5.52 -18.79
CA GLN A 9 13.33 5.42 -19.20
C GLN A 9 14.28 5.71 -18.03
N LEU A 10 14.00 6.75 -17.24
CA LEU A 10 14.77 7.08 -16.04
C LEU A 10 14.75 5.94 -15.03
N ASN A 11 13.59 5.32 -14.82
CA ASN A 11 13.38 4.20 -13.92
C ASN A 11 14.18 2.95 -14.32
N ARG A 12 14.45 2.74 -15.62
CA ARG A 12 15.27 1.61 -16.10
C ARG A 12 16.74 1.74 -15.73
N VAL A 13 17.27 2.96 -15.76
CA VAL A 13 18.68 3.25 -15.45
C VAL A 13 18.91 3.57 -13.97
N THR A 14 17.85 3.74 -13.20
CA THR A 14 17.91 3.99 -11.76
C THR A 14 18.16 2.69 -11.01
N ILE A 15 19.17 2.69 -10.13
CA ILE A 15 19.42 1.57 -9.22
C ILE A 15 18.22 1.42 -8.28
N LYS A 16 17.55 0.27 -8.33
CA LYS A 16 16.34 -0.01 -7.55
C LYS A 16 16.69 -0.18 -6.09
N ASN A 17 16.04 0.60 -5.22
CA ASN A 17 16.10 0.40 -3.79
C ASN A 17 15.17 -0.77 -3.40
N LYS A 18 15.76 -1.89 -2.99
CA LYS A 18 15.03 -3.07 -2.50
C LYS A 18 14.73 -2.91 -1.01
N TYR A 19 13.96 -1.89 -0.66
CA TYR A 19 13.53 -1.71 0.72
C TYR A 19 12.62 -2.88 1.13
N PRO A 20 12.88 -3.56 2.26
CA PRO A 20 12.04 -4.66 2.70
C PRO A 20 10.69 -4.11 3.16
N LEU A 21 9.64 -4.38 2.39
CA LEU A 21 8.28 -4.11 2.82
C LEU A 21 7.85 -5.19 3.83
N PRO A 22 7.15 -4.82 4.90
CA PRO A 22 6.60 -5.79 5.84
C PRO A 22 5.64 -6.71 5.11
N ARG A 23 5.60 -7.99 5.51
CA ARG A 23 4.60 -8.91 4.96
C ARG A 23 3.24 -8.50 5.49
N ILE A 24 2.23 -8.60 4.63
CA ILE A 24 0.87 -8.22 4.97
C ILE A 24 0.34 -9.09 6.12
N ASP A 25 0.70 -10.37 6.15
CA ASP A 25 0.37 -11.27 7.27
C ASP A 25 0.95 -10.81 8.60
N ASP A 26 2.19 -10.30 8.60
CA ASP A 26 2.83 -9.81 9.82
C ASP A 26 2.10 -8.56 10.34
N LEU A 27 1.71 -7.65 9.44
CA LEU A 27 0.89 -6.48 9.79
C LEU A 27 -0.47 -6.88 10.35
N PHE A 28 -1.11 -7.88 9.76
CA PHE A 28 -2.40 -8.41 10.21
C PHE A 28 -2.33 -9.08 11.57
N ASP A 29 -1.25 -9.81 11.85
CA ASP A 29 -1.05 -10.42 13.16
C ASP A 29 -0.91 -9.37 14.28
N GLN A 30 -0.36 -8.18 13.97
CA GLN A 30 -0.30 -7.04 14.91
C GLN A 30 -1.67 -6.44 15.24
N LEU A 31 -2.60 -6.46 14.27
CA LEU A 31 -3.93 -5.88 14.43
C LEU A 31 -4.90 -6.76 15.24
N LYS A 32 -4.49 -8.00 15.58
CA LYS A 32 -5.35 -8.94 16.30
C LYS A 32 -5.77 -8.40 17.68
N GLY A 33 -7.09 -8.40 17.89
CA GLY A 33 -7.70 -7.97 19.15
C GLY A 33 -7.80 -6.46 19.31
N ALA A 34 -7.43 -5.67 18.30
CA ALA A 34 -7.77 -4.25 18.24
C ALA A 34 -9.26 -4.08 17.93
N ALA A 35 -9.89 -3.07 18.52
CA ALA A 35 -11.31 -2.79 18.39
C ALA A 35 -11.60 -1.38 17.87
N VAL A 36 -10.61 -0.48 17.92
CA VAL A 36 -10.72 0.92 17.50
C VAL A 36 -9.58 1.23 16.56
N PHE A 37 -9.91 1.82 15.42
CA PHE A 37 -8.99 2.12 14.34
C PHE A 37 -9.09 3.59 13.93
N SER A 38 -7.96 4.16 13.52
CA SER A 38 -7.93 5.43 12.79
C SER A 38 -6.92 5.30 11.65
N ASN A 39 -7.31 5.70 10.44
CA ASN A 39 -6.44 5.74 9.28
C ASN A 39 -6.11 7.20 8.92
N ILE A 40 -4.82 7.49 8.76
CA ILE A 40 -4.32 8.80 8.34
C ILE A 40 -3.68 8.66 6.96
N ASP A 41 -4.28 9.33 5.98
CA ASP A 41 -3.81 9.42 4.59
C ASP A 41 -3.01 10.71 4.40
N PHE A 42 -1.83 10.60 3.77
CA PHE A 42 -0.97 11.75 3.49
C PHE A 42 -1.44 12.62 2.32
N ARG A 43 -1.51 13.94 2.55
CA ARG A 43 -1.76 14.90 1.46
C ARG A 43 -0.59 14.89 0.49
N SER A 44 -0.84 14.46 -0.76
CA SER A 44 0.20 14.50 -1.80
C SER A 44 1.48 13.75 -1.40
N GLY A 45 1.35 12.60 -0.72
CA GLY A 45 2.41 11.77 -0.11
C GLY A 45 3.86 12.13 -0.47
N TYR A 46 4.31 11.75 -1.67
CA TYR A 46 5.71 11.93 -2.07
C TYR A 46 6.15 13.39 -2.25
N TYR A 47 5.25 14.31 -2.62
CA TYR A 47 5.61 15.73 -2.81
C TYR A 47 6.02 16.43 -1.51
N GLN A 48 5.89 15.78 -0.35
CA GLN A 48 6.39 16.30 0.91
C GLN A 48 7.91 16.06 1.09
N LEU A 49 8.50 15.17 0.29
CA LEU A 49 9.92 14.83 0.35
C LEU A 49 10.72 15.70 -0.60
N ARG A 50 11.81 16.32 -0.13
CA ARG A 50 12.76 17.00 -1.03
C ARG A 50 13.58 16.00 -1.81
N VAL A 51 13.75 16.25 -3.10
CA VAL A 51 14.74 15.56 -3.93
C VAL A 51 16.11 16.08 -3.55
N LYS A 52 17.10 15.18 -3.41
CA LYS A 52 18.50 15.58 -3.21
C LYS A 52 18.93 16.47 -4.37
N GLU A 53 19.62 17.59 -4.10
CA GLU A 53 19.99 18.60 -5.11
C GLU A 53 20.66 17.99 -6.35
N ALA A 54 21.62 17.06 -6.16
CA ALA A 54 22.30 16.36 -7.24
C ALA A 54 21.40 15.45 -8.11
N SER A 55 20.18 15.17 -7.67
CA SER A 55 19.17 14.37 -8.38
C SER A 55 18.04 15.22 -8.96
N VAL A 56 17.95 16.52 -8.66
CA VAL A 56 16.91 17.41 -9.20
C VAL A 56 16.94 17.44 -10.73
N PRO A 57 18.10 17.59 -11.42
CA PRO A 57 18.15 17.57 -12.88
C PRO A 57 17.78 16.22 -13.52
N LYS A 58 17.66 15.15 -12.74
CA LYS A 58 17.19 13.85 -13.24
C LYS A 58 15.67 13.81 -13.33
N THR A 59 14.97 14.72 -12.65
CA THR A 59 13.52 14.81 -12.64
C THR A 59 12.97 15.73 -13.74
N THR A 60 13.84 16.26 -14.61
CA THR A 60 13.46 17.20 -15.65
C THR A 60 12.38 16.63 -16.57
N PHE A 61 11.36 17.43 -16.84
CA PHE A 61 10.31 17.14 -17.80
C PHE A 61 10.09 18.32 -18.73
N ARG A 62 9.55 18.05 -19.91
CA ARG A 62 9.29 19.06 -20.94
C ARG A 62 7.80 19.29 -21.09
N THR A 63 7.40 20.55 -21.17
CA THR A 63 6.07 20.97 -21.62
C THR A 63 6.19 21.74 -22.94
N ARG A 64 5.05 22.17 -23.51
CA ARG A 64 5.05 23.07 -24.66
C ARG A 64 5.81 24.38 -24.40
N TYR A 65 5.90 24.81 -23.14
CA TYR A 65 6.39 26.13 -22.76
C TYR A 65 7.78 26.12 -22.13
N GLY A 66 8.39 24.95 -21.92
CA GLY A 66 9.75 24.89 -21.38
C GLY A 66 10.10 23.58 -20.71
N HIS A 67 11.26 23.59 -20.07
CA HIS A 67 11.78 22.51 -19.24
C HIS A 67 11.63 22.88 -17.77
N TYR A 68 11.18 21.93 -16.97
CA TYR A 68 10.92 22.11 -15.55
C TYR A 68 11.47 20.92 -14.79
N GLU A 69 11.83 21.13 -13.54
CA GLU A 69 12.42 20.13 -12.66
C GLU A 69 11.63 20.08 -11.35
N PHE A 70 11.62 18.92 -10.70
CA PHE A 70 10.97 18.76 -9.42
C PHE A 70 11.98 18.91 -8.27
N LEU A 71 11.70 19.87 -7.38
CA LEU A 71 12.42 20.03 -6.12
C LEU A 71 11.94 19.06 -5.03
N VAL A 72 10.73 18.52 -5.20
CA VAL A 72 10.09 17.55 -4.32
C VAL A 72 9.82 16.26 -5.07
N MET A 73 9.76 15.12 -4.37
CA MET A 73 9.74 13.81 -5.02
C MET A 73 8.47 13.63 -5.86
N PRO A 74 8.58 13.54 -7.20
CA PRO A 74 7.42 13.34 -8.02
C PRO A 74 6.92 11.90 -7.96
N PHE A 75 5.62 11.76 -8.23
CA PHE A 75 5.04 10.46 -8.54
C PHE A 75 5.75 9.85 -9.77
N SER A 76 5.65 8.53 -9.91
CA SER A 76 6.24 7.74 -11.01
C SER A 76 7.73 7.42 -10.89
N LEU A 77 8.47 7.92 -9.90
CA LEU A 77 9.84 7.47 -9.64
C LEU A 77 9.84 6.09 -8.96
N THR A 78 10.67 5.16 -9.46
CA THR A 78 10.70 3.78 -8.93
C THR A 78 11.02 3.67 -7.45
N ASN A 79 11.88 4.55 -6.91
CA ASN A 79 12.31 4.48 -5.52
C ASN A 79 11.45 5.33 -4.57
N ALA A 80 10.43 6.04 -5.07
CA ALA A 80 9.62 6.92 -4.23
C ALA A 80 8.91 6.21 -3.06
N PRO A 81 8.21 5.08 -3.27
CA PRO A 81 7.59 4.34 -2.17
C PRO A 81 8.60 3.85 -1.14
N ALA A 82 9.75 3.34 -1.60
CA ALA A 82 10.81 2.82 -0.74
C ALA A 82 11.42 3.91 0.16
N ILE A 83 11.66 5.10 -0.39
CA ILE A 83 12.20 6.24 0.37
C ILE A 83 11.17 6.77 1.37
N PHE A 84 9.89 6.80 0.97
CA PHE A 84 8.82 7.20 1.87
C PHE A 84 8.65 6.22 3.04
N MET A 85 8.67 4.91 2.75
CA MET A 85 8.66 3.86 3.77
C MET A 85 9.84 3.96 4.73
N ASP A 86 11.07 4.17 4.23
CA ASP A 86 12.24 4.36 5.09
C ASP A 86 12.06 5.56 6.04
N LEU A 87 11.58 6.69 5.52
CA LEU A 87 11.32 7.86 6.35
C LEU A 87 10.27 7.59 7.42
N MET A 88 9.13 7.01 7.03
CA MET A 88 8.05 6.72 7.97
C MET A 88 8.50 5.75 9.05
N ASN A 89 9.21 4.68 8.67
CA ASN A 89 9.73 3.72 9.64
C ASN A 89 10.74 4.36 10.61
N ARG A 90 11.54 5.33 10.15
CA ARG A 90 12.45 6.08 11.04
C ARG A 90 11.73 7.02 11.99
N ILE A 91 10.65 7.67 11.53
CA ILE A 91 9.84 8.59 12.34
C ILE A 91 9.02 7.84 13.38
N PHE A 92 8.32 6.79 12.95
CA PHE A 92 7.39 6.02 13.78
C PHE A 92 8.03 4.83 14.49
N ARG A 93 9.34 4.60 14.33
CA ARG A 93 10.08 3.49 14.97
C ARG A 93 9.71 3.22 16.44
N PRO A 94 9.52 4.22 17.32
CA PRO A 94 9.15 3.98 18.72
C PRO A 94 7.73 3.41 18.93
N TYR A 95 6.90 3.48 17.89
CA TYR A 95 5.46 3.20 17.91
C TYR A 95 5.05 2.04 16.98
N LEU A 96 5.93 1.66 16.05
CA LEU A 96 5.80 0.46 15.24
C LEU A 96 5.69 -0.78 16.13
N ASP A 97 4.93 -1.77 15.66
CA ASP A 97 4.66 -3.05 16.36
C ASP A 97 3.94 -2.89 17.71
N ARG A 98 3.48 -1.69 18.06
CA ARG A 98 2.77 -1.40 19.31
C ARG A 98 1.34 -0.92 19.06
N PHE A 99 1.20 0.19 18.35
CA PHE A 99 -0.10 0.82 18.06
C PHE A 99 -0.16 1.53 16.70
N VAL A 100 0.95 1.53 15.94
CA VAL A 100 1.04 2.14 14.61
C VAL A 100 1.51 1.10 13.62
N VAL A 101 0.77 0.96 12.52
CA VAL A 101 1.20 0.30 11.29
C VAL A 101 1.37 1.38 10.22
N VAL A 102 2.50 1.37 9.53
CA VAL A 102 2.73 2.23 8.36
C VAL A 102 2.86 1.37 7.11
N PHE A 103 2.10 1.71 6.09
CA PHE A 103 2.21 1.07 4.79
C PHE A 103 2.08 2.11 3.67
N ILE A 104 3.20 2.37 3.01
CA ILE A 104 3.35 3.38 1.96
C ILE A 104 2.82 4.73 2.45
N ASP A 105 1.66 5.17 1.98
CA ASP A 105 1.03 6.46 2.25
C ASP A 105 -0.06 6.43 3.34
N ASP A 106 -0.31 5.25 3.92
CA ASP A 106 -1.27 5.05 5.01
C ASP A 106 -0.58 4.86 6.36
N ILE A 107 -1.09 5.55 7.38
CA ILE A 107 -0.75 5.31 8.79
C ILE A 107 -2.02 4.82 9.49
N LEU A 108 -2.00 3.54 9.85
CA LEU A 108 -3.06 2.92 10.63
C LEU A 108 -2.71 2.92 12.11
N ILE A 109 -3.60 3.47 12.91
CA ILE A 109 -3.53 3.47 14.38
C ILE A 109 -4.57 2.49 14.89
N TYR A 110 -4.19 1.59 15.78
CA TYR A 110 -5.06 0.50 16.23
C TYR A 110 -4.91 0.24 17.73
N LEU A 111 -6.02 0.27 18.47
CA LEU A 111 -6.05 0.02 19.91
C LEU A 111 -7.25 -0.86 20.29
N ARG A 112 -7.21 -1.40 21.52
CA ARG A 112 -8.35 -2.13 22.11
C ARG A 112 -9.37 -1.21 22.76
N ASN A 113 -8.93 -0.08 23.29
CA ASN A 113 -9.72 0.83 24.12
C ASN A 113 -9.77 2.24 23.51
N GLU A 114 -10.94 2.88 23.50
CA GLU A 114 -11.12 4.24 22.93
C GLU A 114 -10.33 5.33 23.68
N SER A 115 -10.21 5.22 25.01
CA SER A 115 -9.47 6.19 25.82
C SER A 115 -7.98 6.17 25.51
N GLU A 116 -7.38 4.98 25.42
CA GLU A 116 -5.99 4.83 24.99
C GLU A 116 -5.82 5.28 23.54
N HIS A 117 -6.78 4.97 22.66
CA HIS A 117 -6.72 5.36 21.25
C HIS A 117 -6.60 6.87 21.07
N THR A 118 -7.28 7.65 21.91
CA THR A 118 -7.24 9.11 21.87
C THR A 118 -5.83 9.65 22.16
N GLU A 119 -5.16 9.09 23.17
CA GLU A 119 -3.79 9.50 23.52
C GLU A 119 -2.78 9.12 22.42
N HIS A 120 -2.89 7.90 21.90
CA HIS A 120 -2.02 7.44 20.82
C HIS A 120 -2.22 8.22 19.52
N LEU A 121 -3.48 8.56 19.19
CA LEU A 121 -3.78 9.43 18.06
C LEU A 121 -3.13 10.81 18.24
N ARG A 122 -3.18 11.38 19.45
CA ARG A 122 -2.52 12.64 19.75
C ARG A 122 -1.01 12.57 19.55
N ILE A 123 -0.36 11.50 20.00
CA ILE A 123 1.07 11.26 19.80
C ILE A 123 1.42 11.20 18.30
N VAL A 124 0.63 10.49 17.49
CA VAL A 124 0.85 10.38 16.04
C VAL A 124 0.68 11.73 15.36
N LEU A 125 -0.42 12.45 15.63
CA LEU A 125 -0.66 13.77 15.07
C LEU A 125 0.42 14.78 15.48
N GLN A 126 0.87 14.75 16.73
CA GLN A 126 1.97 15.60 17.20
C GLN A 126 3.28 15.27 16.47
N THR A 127 3.58 13.97 16.30
CA THR A 127 4.76 13.52 15.56
C THR A 127 4.73 14.01 14.12
N LEU A 128 3.56 13.98 13.45
CA LEU A 128 3.39 14.53 12.11
C LEU A 128 3.63 16.04 12.07
N CYS A 129 3.08 16.80 13.03
CA CYS A 129 3.31 18.23 13.17
C CYS A 129 4.80 18.57 13.34
N ASP A 130 5.50 17.87 14.24
CA ASP A 130 6.91 18.10 14.54
C ASP A 130 7.80 17.82 13.32
N LYS A 131 7.43 16.81 12.52
CA LYS A 131 8.12 16.45 11.28
C LYS A 131 7.64 17.24 10.05
N LYS A 132 6.67 18.15 10.21
CA LYS A 132 6.05 18.94 9.14
C LYS A 132 5.51 18.06 8.01
N LEU A 133 4.90 16.94 8.38
CA LEU A 133 4.20 16.04 7.47
C LEU A 133 2.70 16.32 7.55
N PHE A 134 2.07 16.45 6.39
CA PHE A 134 0.69 16.91 6.27
C PHE A 134 -0.22 15.78 5.80
N ALA A 135 -1.19 15.44 6.64
CA ALA A 135 -2.28 14.55 6.28
C ALA A 135 -3.35 15.29 5.48
N LYS A 136 -4.12 14.56 4.66
CA LYS A 136 -5.32 15.08 4.01
C LYS A 136 -6.53 14.69 4.84
N PHE A 137 -7.01 15.63 5.64
CA PHE A 137 -8.13 15.40 6.57
C PHE A 137 -9.36 14.77 5.90
N SER A 138 -9.69 15.15 4.67
CA SER A 138 -10.84 14.60 3.93
C SER A 138 -10.70 13.12 3.53
N GLN A 139 -9.52 12.53 3.67
CA GLN A 139 -9.23 11.12 3.42
C GLN A 139 -8.83 10.38 4.69
N CYS A 140 -8.74 11.08 5.83
CA CYS A 140 -8.47 10.46 7.11
C CYS A 140 -9.80 9.99 7.72
N GLU A 141 -9.75 8.85 8.38
CA GLU A 141 -10.88 8.24 9.06
C GLU A 141 -10.50 7.98 10.51
N PHE A 142 -11.38 8.29 11.46
CA PHE A 142 -11.04 8.23 12.88
C PHE A 142 -12.13 7.51 13.70
N TRP A 143 -11.72 6.85 14.78
CA TRP A 143 -12.61 6.10 15.70
C TRP A 143 -13.52 5.09 15.00
N LEU A 144 -12.97 4.39 14.02
CA LEU A 144 -13.66 3.32 13.32
C LEU A 144 -13.66 2.04 14.15
N LYS A 145 -14.77 1.29 14.11
CA LYS A 145 -14.86 -0.09 14.65
C LYS A 145 -14.35 -1.14 13.67
N GLU A 146 -14.43 -0.81 12.39
CA GLU A 146 -13.88 -1.61 11.30
C GLU A 146 -13.22 -0.70 10.27
N VAL A 147 -12.09 -1.12 9.71
CA VAL A 147 -11.33 -0.32 8.76
C VAL A 147 -10.95 -1.16 7.54
N GLY A 148 -11.07 -0.55 6.35
CA GLY A 148 -10.51 -1.11 5.13
C GLY A 148 -8.99 -0.90 5.10
N PHE A 149 -8.23 -1.99 5.11
CA PHE A 149 -6.76 -1.93 5.07
C PHE A 149 -6.22 -3.04 4.15
N LEU A 150 -5.41 -2.65 3.16
CA LEU A 150 -4.78 -3.57 2.20
C LEU A 150 -5.74 -4.57 1.52
N GLY A 151 -6.94 -4.11 1.15
CA GLY A 151 -7.97 -4.95 0.51
C GLY A 151 -8.70 -5.91 1.45
N HIS A 152 -8.57 -5.71 2.76
CA HIS A 152 -9.24 -6.46 3.81
C HIS A 152 -10.02 -5.52 4.71
N ILE A 153 -11.03 -6.03 5.39
CA ILE A 153 -11.73 -5.33 6.47
C ILE A 153 -11.23 -5.92 7.78
N VAL A 154 -10.69 -5.05 8.62
CA VAL A 154 -10.17 -5.38 9.96
C VAL A 154 -11.16 -4.88 11.00
N SER A 155 -11.57 -5.75 11.92
CA SER A 155 -12.44 -5.41 13.04
C SER A 155 -12.04 -6.18 14.32
N ALA A 156 -12.75 -5.93 15.42
CA ALA A 156 -12.58 -6.66 16.67
C ALA A 156 -12.81 -8.19 16.52
N ASP A 157 -13.68 -8.60 15.61
CA ASP A 157 -14.00 -10.01 15.34
C ASP A 157 -12.93 -10.71 14.50
N GLY A 158 -12.00 -9.94 13.93
CA GLY A 158 -10.88 -10.43 13.13
C GLY A 158 -10.79 -9.76 11.77
N ILE A 159 -10.19 -10.47 10.83
CA ILE A 159 -9.87 -9.96 9.50
C ILE A 159 -10.69 -10.74 8.49
N ARG A 160 -11.40 -10.03 7.62
CA ARG A 160 -12.15 -10.59 6.50
C ARG A 160 -11.70 -9.93 5.21
N VAL A 161 -11.86 -10.62 4.10
CA VAL A 161 -11.59 -10.01 2.80
C VAL A 161 -12.66 -8.97 2.48
N ASP A 162 -12.26 -7.84 1.90
CA ASP A 162 -13.20 -6.81 1.47
C ASP A 162 -14.10 -7.34 0.33
N PRO A 163 -15.44 -7.40 0.52
CA PRO A 163 -16.36 -7.88 -0.49
C PRO A 163 -16.27 -7.12 -1.83
N SER A 164 -15.90 -5.84 -1.79
CA SER A 164 -15.71 -5.02 -3.00
C SER A 164 -14.51 -5.47 -3.84
N LYS A 165 -13.53 -6.15 -3.23
CA LYS A 165 -12.38 -6.73 -3.93
C LYS A 165 -12.67 -8.13 -4.45
N ILE A 166 -13.55 -8.87 -3.77
CA ILE A 166 -13.99 -10.20 -4.21
C ILE A 166 -14.99 -10.11 -5.37
N SER A 167 -15.85 -9.09 -5.44
CA SER A 167 -16.83 -8.96 -6.51
C SER A 167 -16.20 -9.04 -7.90
N ALA A 168 -15.03 -8.41 -8.08
CA ALA A 168 -14.27 -8.49 -9.33
C ALA A 168 -13.81 -9.91 -9.69
N ILE A 169 -13.57 -10.77 -8.69
CA ILE A 169 -13.21 -12.19 -8.86
C ILE A 169 -14.45 -13.02 -9.18
N VAL A 170 -15.58 -12.72 -8.53
CA VAL A 170 -16.87 -13.40 -8.76
C VAL A 170 -17.40 -13.12 -10.16
N ASP A 171 -17.27 -11.87 -10.61
CA ASP A 171 -17.70 -11.41 -11.93
C ASP A 171 -16.65 -11.68 -13.03
N TRP A 172 -15.57 -12.40 -12.70
CA TRP A 172 -14.46 -12.64 -13.61
C TRP A 172 -14.92 -13.50 -14.79
N LYS A 173 -14.71 -13.00 -16.02
CA LYS A 173 -15.10 -13.72 -17.23
C LYS A 173 -14.29 -15.01 -17.40
N SER A 174 -14.90 -16.04 -18.00
CA SER A 174 -14.22 -17.32 -18.26
C SER A 174 -12.85 -17.10 -18.93
N LEU A 175 -11.83 -17.71 -18.34
CA LEU A 175 -10.42 -17.52 -18.66
C LEU A 175 -10.10 -18.19 -20.00
N ARG A 176 -9.57 -17.42 -20.96
CA ARG A 176 -9.41 -17.87 -22.35
C ARG A 176 -7.97 -18.19 -22.73
N ASN A 177 -7.00 -17.82 -21.90
CA ASN A 177 -5.59 -18.01 -22.20
C ASN A 177 -4.74 -18.10 -20.92
N ALA A 178 -3.51 -18.60 -21.10
CA ALA A 178 -2.55 -18.78 -20.00
C ALA A 178 -2.18 -17.47 -19.29
N SER A 179 -2.21 -16.31 -19.98
CA SER A 179 -1.94 -15.02 -19.34
C SER A 179 -3.06 -14.64 -18.38
N GLU A 180 -4.32 -14.84 -18.76
CA GLU A 180 -5.48 -14.60 -17.92
C GLU A 180 -5.51 -15.54 -16.72
N VAL A 181 -5.19 -16.82 -16.91
CA VAL A 181 -5.07 -17.78 -15.81
C VAL A 181 -3.98 -17.37 -14.84
N ARG A 182 -2.82 -16.91 -15.31
CA ARG A 182 -1.75 -16.43 -14.44
C ARG A 182 -2.21 -15.22 -13.63
N SER A 183 -2.79 -14.21 -14.27
CA SER A 183 -3.31 -13.02 -13.60
C SER A 183 -4.38 -13.36 -12.54
N PHE A 184 -5.27 -14.31 -12.85
CA PHE A 184 -6.28 -14.79 -11.90
C PHE A 184 -5.64 -15.49 -10.71
N LEU A 185 -4.69 -16.41 -10.96
CA LEU A 185 -3.99 -17.13 -9.90
C LEU A 185 -3.19 -16.19 -9.01
N ASP A 186 -2.51 -15.20 -9.57
CA ASP A 186 -1.78 -14.19 -8.79
C ASP A 186 -2.71 -13.40 -7.85
N LEU A 187 -3.92 -13.06 -8.31
CA LEU A 187 -4.92 -12.39 -7.49
C LEU A 187 -5.54 -13.33 -6.43
N ALA A 188 -5.82 -14.57 -6.81
CA ALA A 188 -6.42 -15.56 -5.93
C ALA A 188 -5.44 -15.99 -4.81
N ASP A 189 -4.14 -16.08 -5.13
CA ASP A 189 -3.06 -16.41 -4.19
C ASP A 189 -2.97 -15.37 -3.06
N TYR A 190 -3.25 -14.10 -3.35
CA TYR A 190 -3.32 -13.03 -2.35
C TYR A 190 -4.36 -13.32 -1.24
N TYR A 191 -5.46 -14.01 -1.57
CA TYR A 191 -6.53 -14.35 -0.62
C TYR A 191 -6.49 -15.82 -0.16
N GLN A 192 -5.44 -16.59 -0.50
CA GLN A 192 -5.38 -18.03 -0.28
C GLN A 192 -5.59 -18.44 1.18
N ARG A 193 -5.16 -17.60 2.14
CA ARG A 193 -5.30 -17.85 3.58
C ARG A 193 -6.77 -17.98 4.03
N PHE A 194 -7.68 -17.35 3.30
CA PHE A 194 -9.12 -17.39 3.57
C PHE A 194 -9.84 -18.54 2.86
N VAL A 195 -9.13 -19.31 2.02
CA VAL A 195 -9.70 -20.41 1.22
C VAL A 195 -9.12 -21.76 1.68
N LYS A 196 -9.95 -22.54 2.38
CA LYS A 196 -9.55 -23.87 2.85
C LYS A 196 -9.26 -24.80 1.66
N GLY A 197 -8.06 -25.35 1.61
CA GLY A 197 -7.64 -26.27 0.55
C GLY A 197 -7.31 -25.58 -0.79
N PHE A 198 -6.98 -24.29 -0.77
CA PHE A 198 -6.68 -23.50 -1.97
C PHE A 198 -5.75 -24.22 -2.96
N SER A 199 -4.63 -24.77 -2.49
CA SER A 199 -3.65 -25.49 -3.32
C SER A 199 -4.29 -26.65 -4.12
N MET A 200 -5.22 -27.40 -3.52
CA MET A 200 -5.92 -28.49 -4.21
C MET A 200 -6.87 -27.94 -5.29
N ILE A 201 -7.56 -26.83 -5.01
CA ILE A 201 -8.52 -26.20 -5.92
C ILE A 201 -7.80 -25.64 -7.16
N VAL A 202 -6.69 -24.93 -6.97
CA VAL A 202 -5.97 -24.27 -8.07
C VAL A 202 -5.10 -25.23 -8.89
N THR A 203 -4.85 -26.46 -8.43
CA THR A 203 -3.98 -27.44 -9.11
C THR A 203 -4.36 -27.63 -10.59
N LEU A 204 -5.66 -27.72 -10.89
CA LEU A 204 -6.15 -27.85 -12.28
C LEU A 204 -5.83 -26.62 -13.12
N MET A 205 -5.95 -25.42 -12.54
CA MET A 205 -5.64 -24.16 -13.22
C MET A 205 -4.13 -23.96 -13.40
N THR A 206 -3.33 -24.38 -12.41
CA THR A 206 -1.86 -24.32 -12.51
C THR A 206 -1.34 -25.25 -13.63
N ARG A 207 -2.02 -26.37 -13.91
CA ARG A 207 -1.68 -27.24 -15.05
C ARG A 207 -1.88 -26.53 -16.40
N LEU A 208 -2.89 -25.67 -16.53
CA LEU A 208 -3.12 -24.87 -17.75
C LEU A 208 -1.99 -23.86 -18.04
N LEU A 209 -1.09 -23.61 -17.07
CA LEU A 209 0.10 -22.78 -17.26
C LEU A 209 1.33 -23.57 -17.78
N GLN A 210 1.24 -24.90 -17.90
CA GLN A 210 2.32 -25.74 -18.40
C GLN A 210 2.42 -25.63 -19.93
N LYS A 211 3.63 -25.86 -20.47
CA LYS A 211 3.85 -25.89 -21.92
C LYS A 211 3.01 -27.02 -22.53
N ASP A 212 2.41 -26.74 -23.69
CA ASP A 212 1.65 -27.68 -24.53
C ASP A 212 0.29 -28.17 -23.96
N VAL A 213 -0.25 -27.51 -22.93
CA VAL A 213 -1.61 -27.78 -22.43
C VAL A 213 -2.63 -26.92 -23.17
N LYS A 214 -3.63 -27.56 -23.81
CA LYS A 214 -4.72 -26.86 -24.50
C LYS A 214 -5.76 -26.35 -23.49
N PHE A 215 -6.22 -25.13 -23.70
CA PHE A 215 -7.41 -24.59 -23.06
C PHE A 215 -8.63 -25.16 -23.79
N GLU A 216 -9.36 -26.06 -23.15
CA GLU A 216 -10.67 -26.54 -23.59
C GLU A 216 -11.79 -25.85 -22.80
#